data_AF-A5D0C0-F1
#
_entry.id   AF-A5D0C0-F1
#
_cell.length_a   1.000
_cell.length_b   1.000
_cell.length_c   1.000
_cell.angle_alpha   90.00
_cell.angle_beta   90.00
_cell.angle_gamma   90.00
#
_symmetry.space_group_name_H-M   'P 1'
#
loop_
_entity.id
_entity.type
_entity.pdbx_description
1 polymer ?
#
loop_
_entity_poly.entity_id
_entity_poly.type
_entity_poly.pdbx_seq_one_letter_code
_entity_poly.pdbx_strand_id
1 'polypeptide(L)'
;MLEEKDRLTDSLITQKYIASGYNMAAIESANNQLMDTFLSILRDEHQIQHEIFNEMRNRGWYQPKAASMNDISQNMSKWSQELQRVQSTALHQHPMHQATYQPGYQAGMPQYGFQSGAAMPQMGAEAQQQAMYRPPQNPTL
;
A
#
# COMPACT_ATOMS: atom_id res chain seq x y z
N MET A 1 -14.43 30.52 21.89
CA MET A 1 -13.01 30.58 21.50
C MET A 1 -12.58 29.13 21.28
N LEU A 2 -11.99 28.79 20.13
CA LEU A 2 -11.55 27.41 19.88
C LEU A 2 -10.43 27.04 20.86
N GLU A 3 -10.51 25.86 21.46
CA GLU A 3 -9.44 25.34 22.31
C GLU A 3 -8.19 25.07 21.46
N GLU A 4 -7.01 25.16 22.07
CA GLU A 4 -5.75 24.96 21.35
C GLU A 4 -5.65 23.56 20.73
N LYS A 5 -6.21 22.56 21.41
CA LYS A 5 -6.32 21.19 20.89
C LYS A 5 -7.15 21.14 19.60
N ASP A 6 -8.27 21.84 19.55
CA ASP A 6 -9.13 21.87 18.36
C ASP A 6 -8.43 22.57 17.20
N ARG A 7 -7.71 23.66 17.47
CA ARG A 7 -6.92 24.38 16.46
C ARG A 7 -5.81 23.50 15.86
N LEU A 8 -5.07 22.76 16.69
CA LEU A 8 -4.04 21.83 16.19
C LEU A 8 -4.66 20.62 15.47
N THR A 9 -5.82 20.15 15.92
CA THR A 9 -6.56 19.08 15.24
C THR A 9 -6.99 19.52 13.84
N ASP A 10 -7.58 20.70 13.71
CA ASP A 10 -7.96 21.30 12.43
C ASP A 10 -6.76 21.50 11.51
N SER A 11 -5.65 22.01 12.07
CA SER A 11 -4.38 22.18 11.34
C SER A 11 -3.85 20.83 10.82
N LEU A 12 -3.87 19.78 11.65
CA LEU A 12 -3.42 18.44 11.27
C LEU A 12 -4.30 17.83 10.16
N ILE A 13 -5.61 18.06 10.19
CA ILE A 13 -6.54 17.59 9.15
C ILE A 13 -6.28 18.32 7.83
N THR A 14 -6.17 19.66 7.90
CA THR A 14 -5.86 20.50 6.74
C THR A 14 -4.56 20.08 6.07
N GLN A 15 -3.51 19.83 6.86
CA GLN A 15 -2.21 19.38 6.34
C GLN A 15 -2.29 18.04 5.60
N LYS A 16 -3.06 17.07 6.12
CA LYS A 16 -3.31 15.80 5.41
C LYS A 16 -4.00 16.00 4.07
N TYR A 17 -4.97 16.92 4.04
CA TYR A 17 -5.68 17.26 2.81
C TYR A 17 -4.77 17.92 1.77
N ILE A 18 -3.96 18.90 2.18
CA ILE A 18 -3.00 19.59 1.32
C ILE A 18 -1.94 18.61 0.77
N ALA A 19 -1.36 17.77 1.64
CA ALA A 19 -0.38 16.76 1.23
C ALA A 19 -0.97 15.77 0.20
N SER A 20 -2.22 15.33 0.39
CA SER A 20 -2.90 14.50 -0.59
C SER A 20 -3.08 15.22 -1.93
N GLY A 21 -3.38 16.52 -1.92
CA GLY A 21 -3.51 17.34 -3.12
C GLY A 21 -2.20 17.42 -3.90
N TYR A 22 -1.09 17.72 -3.23
CA TYR A 22 0.23 17.78 -3.87
C TYR A 22 0.69 16.42 -4.41
N ASN A 23 0.38 15.33 -3.71
CA ASN A 23 0.67 13.99 -4.22
C ASN A 23 -0.08 13.70 -5.53
N MET A 24 -1.37 14.02 -5.61
CA MET A 24 -2.14 13.87 -6.86
C MET A 24 -1.61 14.78 -7.97
N ALA A 25 -1.32 16.05 -7.67
CA ALA A 25 -0.76 16.98 -8.63
C ALA A 25 0.60 16.52 -9.19
N ALA A 26 1.46 15.93 -8.35
CA ALA A 26 2.72 15.34 -8.79
C ALA A 26 2.51 14.16 -9.76
N ILE A 27 1.57 13.25 -9.45
CA ILE A 27 1.24 12.09 -10.29
C ILE A 27 0.69 12.52 -11.66
N GLU A 28 -0.13 13.58 -11.69
CA GLU A 28 -0.81 14.06 -12.89
C GLU A 28 -0.06 15.19 -13.62
N SER A 29 1.20 15.45 -13.22
CA SER A 29 2.02 16.52 -13.79
C SER A 29 2.33 16.32 -15.26
N ALA A 30 2.23 17.39 -16.04
CA ALA A 30 2.49 17.37 -17.49
C ALA A 30 3.98 17.19 -17.85
N ASN A 31 4.90 17.46 -16.91
CA ASN A 31 6.34 17.28 -17.10
C ASN A 31 7.07 17.11 -15.77
N ASN A 32 8.32 16.64 -15.86
CA ASN A 32 9.15 16.33 -14.69
C ASN A 32 9.48 17.57 -13.83
N GLN A 33 9.65 18.75 -14.42
CA GLN A 33 9.97 19.95 -13.63
C GLN A 33 8.80 20.35 -12.71
N LEU A 34 7.57 20.24 -13.19
CA LEU A 34 6.37 20.46 -12.38
C LEU A 34 6.20 19.36 -11.32
N MET A 35 6.40 18.09 -11.70
CA MET A 35 6.39 16.96 -10.77
C MET A 35 7.38 17.19 -9.62
N ASP A 36 8.63 17.51 -9.93
CA ASP A 36 9.69 17.75 -8.94
C ASP A 36 9.34 18.94 -8.02
N THR A 37 8.71 19.98 -8.57
CA THR A 37 8.23 21.13 -7.79
C THR A 37 7.16 20.70 -6.79
N PHE A 38 6.14 19.94 -7.21
CA PHE A 38 5.11 19.45 -6.32
C PHE A 38 5.65 18.47 -5.27
N LEU A 39 6.60 17.61 -5.63
CA LEU A 39 7.26 16.71 -4.67
C LEU A 39 8.09 17.48 -3.63
N SER A 40 8.74 18.58 -4.04
CA SER A 40 9.43 19.45 -3.09
C SER A 40 8.46 20.07 -2.09
N ILE A 41 7.33 20.61 -2.55
CA ILE A 41 6.32 21.19 -1.65
C ILE A 41 5.70 20.10 -0.77
N LEU A 42 5.39 18.93 -1.33
CA LEU A 42 4.87 17.80 -0.56
C LEU A 42 5.81 17.38 0.58
N ARG A 43 7.12 17.44 0.35
CA ARG A 43 8.12 17.17 1.39
C ARG A 43 8.02 18.19 2.52
N ASP A 44 7.86 19.47 2.20
CA ASP A 44 7.72 20.53 3.19
C ASP A 44 6.42 20.36 4.00
N GLU A 45 5.29 20.07 3.34
CA GLU A 45 4.01 19.79 4.01
C GLU A 45 4.10 18.55 4.92
N HIS A 46 4.85 17.52 4.52
CA HIS A 46 5.10 16.37 5.40
C HIS A 46 5.90 16.75 6.66
N GLN A 47 6.86 17.66 6.55
CA GLN A 47 7.61 18.16 7.71
C GLN A 47 6.71 18.94 8.65
N ILE A 48 5.91 19.88 8.13
CA ILE A 48 4.95 20.68 8.91
C ILE A 48 3.93 19.77 9.62
N GLN A 49 3.34 18.83 8.89
CA GLN A 49 2.41 17.86 9.48
C GLN A 49 3.07 17.04 10.60
N HIS A 50 4.34 16.66 10.45
CA HIS A 50 5.09 15.91 11.45
C HIS A 50 5.37 16.75 12.71
N GLU A 51 5.67 18.03 12.57
CA GLU A 51 5.83 18.96 13.68
C GLU A 51 4.53 19.14 14.47
N ILE A 52 3.40 19.37 13.79
CA ILE A 52 2.08 19.46 14.43
C ILE A 52 1.75 18.17 15.16
N PHE A 53 1.97 17.02 14.52
CA PHE A 53 1.77 15.71 15.14
C PHE A 53 2.62 15.54 16.40
N ASN A 54 3.91 15.88 16.34
CA ASN A 54 4.80 15.77 17.48
C ASN A 54 4.38 16.69 18.63
N GLU A 55 3.94 17.91 18.33
CA GLU A 55 3.43 18.85 19.33
C GLU A 55 2.17 18.30 20.02
N MET A 56 1.20 17.82 19.24
CA MET A 56 0.00 17.16 19.79
C MET A 56 0.35 15.92 20.61
N ARG A 57 1.34 15.13 20.18
CA ARG A 57 1.83 13.95 20.91
C ARG A 57 2.48 14.33 22.23
N ASN A 58 3.36 15.34 22.24
CA ASN A 58 4.06 15.81 23.44
C ASN A 58 3.08 16.31 24.51
N ARG A 59 1.96 16.89 24.10
CA ARG A 59 0.85 17.32 24.97
C ARG A 59 -0.11 16.18 25.35
N GLY A 60 0.10 14.98 24.83
CA GLY A 60 -0.75 13.81 25.05
C GLY A 60 -2.09 13.83 24.30
N TRP A 61 -2.31 14.80 23.41
CA TRP A 61 -3.58 14.97 22.69
C TRP A 61 -3.76 14.02 21.51
N TYR A 62 -2.66 13.53 20.93
CA TYR A 62 -2.69 12.58 19.83
C TYR A 62 -1.57 11.54 19.99
N GLN A 63 -1.94 10.29 20.28
CA GLN A 63 -1.00 9.20 20.53
C GLN A 63 -1.42 7.98 19.70
N PRO A 64 -0.78 7.73 18.54
CA PRO A 64 -1.04 6.51 17.79
C PRO A 64 -0.71 5.29 18.66
N LYS A 65 -1.63 4.32 18.71
CA LYS A 65 -1.35 3.04 19.35
C LYS A 65 -0.30 2.32 18.50
N ALA A 66 0.82 1.96 19.11
CA ALA A 66 1.74 1.01 18.49
C ALA A 66 1.02 -0.32 18.26
N ALA A 67 1.05 -0.85 17.04
CA ALA A 67 0.50 -2.16 16.76
C ALA A 67 1.32 -3.21 17.52
N SER A 68 0.66 -4.08 18.28
CA SER A 68 1.35 -5.20 18.93
C SER A 68 1.68 -6.30 17.89
N MET A 69 2.72 -7.10 18.15
CA MET A 69 3.02 -8.26 17.30
C MET A 69 1.83 -9.24 17.20
N ASN A 70 1.01 -9.33 18.25
CA ASN A 70 -0.23 -10.11 18.23
C ASN A 70 -1.26 -9.50 17.29
N ASP A 71 -1.46 -8.18 17.32
CA ASP A 71 -2.39 -7.49 16.41
C ASP A 71 -1.97 -7.67 14.95
N ILE A 72 -0.66 -7.57 14.67
CA ILE A 72 -0.09 -7.81 13.34
C ILE A 72 -0.34 -9.26 12.91
N SER A 73 0.01 -10.23 13.75
CA SER A 73 -0.14 -11.66 13.44
C SER A 73 -1.61 -12.05 13.20
N GLN A 74 -2.53 -11.54 14.03
CA GLN A 74 -3.96 -11.77 13.86
C GLN A 74 -4.49 -11.16 12.56
N ASN A 75 -4.11 -9.93 12.23
CA ASN A 75 -4.55 -9.28 11.00
C ASN A 75 -3.98 -9.98 9.75
N MET A 76 -2.74 -10.45 9.81
CA MET A 76 -2.14 -11.26 8.74
C MET A 76 -2.90 -12.58 8.55
N SER A 77 -3.23 -13.29 9.63
CA SER A 77 -4.03 -14.52 9.54
C SER A 77 -5.41 -14.28 8.94
N LYS A 78 -6.09 -13.19 9.34
CA LYS A 78 -7.40 -12.81 8.79
C LYS A 78 -7.30 -12.51 7.29
N TRP A 79 -6.27 -11.78 6.89
CA TRP A 79 -6.01 -11.49 5.48
C TRP A 79 -5.77 -12.76 4.65
N SER A 80 -4.94 -13.69 5.14
CA SER A 80 -4.69 -14.97 4.46
C SER A 80 -5.97 -15.82 4.32
N GLN A 81 -6.81 -15.85 5.36
CA GLN A 81 -8.10 -16.53 5.30
C GLN A 81 -9.04 -15.90 4.27
N GLU A 82 -9.10 -14.57 4.21
CA GLU A 82 -9.95 -13.84 3.26
C GLU A 82 -9.47 -14.05 1.81
N LEU A 83 -8.16 -14.05 1.57
CA LEU A 83 -7.61 -14.39 0.25
C LEU A 83 -8.02 -15.80 -0.20
N GLN A 84 -7.96 -16.80 0.70
CA GLN A 84 -8.41 -18.16 0.39
C GLN A 84 -9.93 -18.21 0.12
N ARG A 85 -10.72 -17.44 0.86
CA ARG A 85 -12.17 -17.33 0.65
C ARG A 85 -12.50 -16.73 -0.72
N VAL A 86 -11.83 -15.65 -1.11
CA VAL A 86 -12.05 -15.01 -2.43
C VAL A 86 -11.67 -15.96 -3.56
N GLN A 87 -10.54 -16.66 -3.46
CA GLN A 87 -10.12 -17.65 -4.47
C GLN A 87 -11.11 -18.81 -4.58
N SER A 88 -11.52 -19.40 -3.45
CA SER A 88 -12.50 -20.50 -3.46
C SER A 88 -13.86 -20.05 -4.00
N THR A 89 -14.32 -18.84 -3.66
CA THR A 89 -15.59 -18.31 -4.19
C THR A 89 -15.53 -18.03 -5.70
N ALA A 90 -14.39 -17.58 -6.22
CA ALA A 90 -14.20 -17.36 -7.66
C ALA A 90 -14.25 -18.68 -8.46
N LEU A 91 -13.72 -19.77 -7.91
CA LEU A 91 -13.77 -21.09 -8.55
C LEU A 91 -15.20 -21.67 -8.62
N HIS A 92 -16.09 -21.31 -7.70
CA HIS A 92 -17.46 -21.85 -7.63
C HIS A 92 -18.52 -21.01 -8.38
N GLN A 93 -18.19 -19.81 -8.87
CA GLN A 93 -19.13 -18.90 -9.55
C GLN A 93 -19.27 -19.13 -11.06
N HIS A 94 -18.72 -20.20 -11.64
CA HIS A 94 -19.05 -20.59 -13.01
C HIS A 94 -20.32 -21.46 -13.05
N PRO A 95 -21.50 -20.92 -13.44
CA PRO A 95 -22.63 -21.76 -13.80
C PRO A 95 -22.27 -22.60 -15.03
N MET A 96 -22.54 -23.90 -14.95
CA MET A 96 -22.47 -24.87 -16.04
C MET A 96 -23.47 -24.51 -17.15
N HIS A 97 -23.12 -23.59 -18.02
CA HIS A 97 -23.71 -23.52 -19.37
C HIS A 97 -22.79 -24.30 -20.31
N GLN A 98 -23.33 -25.38 -20.88
CA GLN A 98 -22.67 -26.18 -21.91
C GLN A 98 -22.36 -25.28 -23.11
N ALA A 99 -21.13 -24.78 -23.20
CA ALA A 99 -20.57 -24.19 -24.39
C ALA A 99 -19.54 -25.16 -24.97
N THR A 100 -19.77 -25.51 -26.23
CA THR A 100 -18.92 -26.36 -27.06
C THR A 100 -17.47 -25.87 -27.11
N TYR A 101 -16.54 -26.82 -27.05
CA TYR A 101 -15.09 -26.68 -27.01
C TYR A 101 -14.49 -25.61 -27.94
N GLN A 102 -13.68 -24.72 -27.36
CA GLN A 102 -12.57 -23.99 -28.00
C GLN A 102 -11.35 -24.12 -27.08
N PRO A 103 -10.18 -24.61 -27.55
CA PRO A 103 -9.00 -24.79 -26.72
C PRO A 103 -8.15 -23.52 -26.73
N GLY A 104 -7.92 -22.93 -25.56
CA GLY A 104 -6.89 -21.90 -25.40
C GLY A 104 -7.18 -20.96 -24.24
N TYR A 105 -6.19 -20.80 -23.36
CA TYR A 105 -6.15 -19.91 -22.21
C TYR A 105 -6.90 -20.39 -20.96
N GLN A 106 -6.20 -21.19 -20.17
CA GLN A 106 -6.53 -21.42 -18.77
C GLN A 106 -6.17 -20.14 -18.00
N ALA A 107 -7.18 -19.35 -17.62
CA ALA A 107 -7.00 -18.17 -16.79
C ALA A 107 -6.57 -18.59 -15.38
N GLY A 108 -5.27 -18.80 -15.17
CA GLY A 108 -4.70 -19.01 -13.86
C GLY A 108 -4.78 -17.70 -13.07
N MET A 109 -5.61 -17.66 -12.02
CA MET A 109 -5.57 -16.55 -11.08
C MET A 109 -4.19 -16.55 -10.37
N PRO A 110 -3.45 -15.43 -10.37
CA PRO A 110 -2.16 -15.36 -9.68
C PRO A 110 -2.36 -15.59 -8.17
N GLN A 111 -1.71 -16.62 -7.63
CA GLN A 111 -1.58 -16.88 -6.20
C GLN A 111 -0.56 -15.91 -5.61
N TYR A 112 -1.03 -14.83 -5.00
CA TYR A 112 -0.16 -13.93 -4.25
C TYR A 112 0.19 -14.55 -2.88
N GLY A 113 1.40 -15.13 -2.78
CA GLY A 113 1.97 -15.57 -1.51
C GLY A 113 2.65 -14.41 -0.77
N PHE A 114 2.30 -14.19 0.49
CA PHE A 114 3.05 -13.28 1.37
C PHE A 114 4.09 -14.09 2.15
N GLN A 115 5.39 -13.84 1.89
CA GLN A 115 6.48 -14.41 2.68
C GLN A 115 6.85 -13.41 3.79
N SER A 116 6.63 -13.79 5.05
CA SER A 116 7.00 -12.99 6.21
C SER A 116 8.52 -13.02 6.42
N GLY A 117 9.15 -11.84 6.50
CA GLY A 117 10.61 -11.67 6.66
C GLY A 117 11.20 -12.09 8.01
N ALA A 118 10.54 -12.96 8.78
CA ALA A 118 10.98 -13.38 10.11
C ALA A 118 12.01 -14.54 10.09
N ALA A 119 12.40 -15.02 8.90
CA ALA A 119 13.44 -16.01 8.70
C ALA A 119 14.43 -15.50 7.67
N MET A 120 15.37 -14.64 8.07
CA MET A 120 16.65 -14.52 7.36
C MET A 120 17.60 -15.56 7.97
N PRO A 121 17.98 -16.63 7.25
CA PRO A 121 19.13 -17.43 7.61
C PRO A 121 20.38 -16.55 7.53
N GLN A 122 21.23 -16.63 8.55
CA GLN A 122 22.55 -16.02 8.57
C GLN A 122 23.34 -16.50 7.35
N MET A 123 23.82 -15.56 6.52
CA MET A 123 24.54 -15.81 5.27
C MET A 123 25.67 -16.83 5.44
N GLY A 124 25.53 -17.96 4.76
CA GLY A 124 26.59 -18.90 4.45
C GLY A 124 26.33 -19.48 3.06
N ALA A 125 27.15 -19.05 2.10
CA ALA A 125 27.28 -19.52 0.71
C ALA A 125 26.22 -19.06 -0.34
N GLU A 126 26.76 -18.28 -1.29
CA GLU A 126 26.39 -18.13 -2.71
C GLU A 126 25.13 -17.31 -3.09
N ALA A 127 25.41 -16.12 -3.64
CA ALA A 127 24.43 -15.22 -4.23
C ALA A 127 23.96 -15.73 -5.60
N GLN A 128 22.73 -16.23 -5.69
CA GLN A 128 22.01 -16.30 -6.95
C GLN A 128 20.98 -15.17 -7.00
N GLN A 129 21.35 -14.09 -7.70
CA GLN A 129 20.45 -13.02 -8.10
C GLN A 129 19.32 -13.60 -8.96
N GLN A 130 18.10 -13.69 -8.43
CA GLN A 130 16.93 -14.05 -9.23
C GLN A 130 16.11 -12.80 -9.57
N ALA A 131 16.36 -12.36 -10.81
CA ALA A 131 15.56 -11.56 -11.72
C ALA A 131 14.34 -10.80 -11.13
N MET A 132 14.59 -9.53 -10.82
CA MET A 132 13.58 -8.50 -10.71
C MET A 132 12.89 -8.33 -12.07
N TYR A 133 11.55 -8.44 -12.09
CA TYR A 133 10.59 -8.11 -13.16
C TYR A 133 11.03 -8.31 -14.62
N ARG A 134 10.48 -9.33 -15.29
CA ARG A 134 10.58 -9.50 -16.75
C ARG A 134 9.23 -9.15 -17.40
N PRO A 135 9.11 -8.06 -18.18
CA PRO A 135 7.85 -7.68 -18.81
C PRO A 135 7.38 -8.72 -19.85
N PRO A 136 6.06 -8.83 -20.07
CA PRO A 136 5.49 -9.76 -21.04
C PRO A 136 5.92 -9.38 -22.46
N GLN A 137 6.58 -10.31 -23.16
CA GLN A 137 6.82 -10.19 -24.59
C GLN A 137 5.50 -10.55 -25.30
N ASN A 138 4.80 -9.54 -25.80
CA ASN A 138 3.72 -9.79 -26.76
C ASN A 138 4.32 -10.42 -28.02
N PRO A 139 3.76 -11.52 -28.54
CA PRO A 139 4.16 -12.04 -29.84
C PRO A 139 3.70 -11.06 -30.92
N THR A 140 4.65 -10.52 -31.68
CA THR A 140 4.37 -9.88 -32.98
C THR A 140 3.84 -10.93 -33.94
N LEU A 141 2.84 -10.53 -34.73
CA LEU A 141 2.18 -11.29 -35.80
C LEU A 141 3.13 -12.13 -36.67
#